data_AF-A0A7W5ELL6-F1
#
_entry.id   AF-A0A7W5ELL6-F1
#
_cell.length_a   1.000
_cell.length_b   1.000
_cell.length_c   1.000
_cell.angle_alpha   90.00
_cell.angle_beta   90.00
_cell.angle_gamma   90.00
#
_symmetry.space_group_name_H-M   'P 1'
#
loop_
_entity.id
_entity.type
_entity.pdbx_description
1 polymer ?
#
loop_
_entity_poly.entity_id
_entity_poly.type
_entity_poly.pdbx_seq_one_letter_code
_entity_poly.pdbx_strand_id
1 'polypeptide(L)'
;MKLIAFLLLALWATNSRAQTQVCEPMTKAQADAVLPRLKEAFTRAHRLSMDTIAISPGTDCGDEISFVFKAKPEAANFGSRWIIKMKKGNHKIDIQEGV
;
A
#
# COMPACT_ATOMS: atom_id res chain seq x y z
N MET A 1 32.31 -29.61 -40.28
CA MET A 1 32.71 -28.22 -39.97
C MET A 1 31.76 -27.26 -40.70
N LYS A 2 31.40 -26.13 -40.04
CA LYS A 2 30.37 -25.11 -40.39
C LYS A 2 28.93 -25.55 -40.02
N LEU A 3 28.33 -25.30 -38.86
CA LEU A 3 28.18 -24.14 -37.94
C LEU A 3 27.26 -23.01 -38.49
N ILE A 4 26.17 -22.78 -37.72
CA ILE A 4 25.24 -21.62 -37.66
C ILE A 4 24.06 -21.69 -38.64
N ALA A 5 22.80 -21.80 -38.17
CA ALA A 5 21.85 -20.68 -37.97
C ALA A 5 20.46 -21.31 -37.69
N PHE A 6 19.50 -20.85 -36.89
CA PHE A 6 19.28 -19.67 -36.06
C PHE A 6 18.14 -20.05 -35.09
N LEU A 7 18.25 -19.67 -33.82
CA LEU A 7 17.18 -19.77 -32.82
C LEU A 7 15.91 -19.05 -33.29
N LEU A 8 14.78 -19.75 -33.36
CA LEU A 8 13.45 -19.14 -33.31
C LEU A 8 13.01 -19.09 -31.84
N LEU A 9 13.53 -18.08 -31.12
CA LEU A 9 12.90 -17.58 -29.92
C LEU A 9 11.57 -16.94 -30.33
N ALA A 10 10.47 -17.69 -30.18
CA ALA A 10 9.16 -17.07 -30.12
C ALA A 10 9.11 -16.25 -28.81
N LEU A 11 9.50 -14.98 -28.92
CA LEU A 11 9.29 -14.00 -27.88
C LEU A 11 7.80 -13.98 -27.55
N TRP A 12 7.47 -14.46 -26.36
CA TRP A 12 6.24 -14.14 -25.68
C TRP A 12 6.11 -12.61 -25.65
N ALA A 13 5.28 -12.07 -26.54
CA ALA A 13 4.71 -10.74 -26.34
C ALA A 13 3.69 -10.85 -25.21
N THR A 14 4.16 -10.91 -23.97
CA THR A 14 3.31 -10.56 -22.83
C THR A 14 2.98 -9.09 -23.00
N ASN A 15 1.78 -8.82 -23.52
CA ASN A 15 1.13 -7.52 -23.45
C ASN A 15 1.01 -7.14 -21.97
N SER A 16 2.06 -6.56 -21.41
CA SER A 16 2.01 -5.87 -20.14
C SER A 16 1.24 -4.57 -20.38
N ARG A 17 -0.09 -4.69 -20.53
CA ARG A 17 -0.98 -3.57 -20.24
C ARG A 17 -0.68 -3.21 -18.79
N ALA A 18 0.01 -2.10 -18.59
CA ALA A 18 -0.05 -1.38 -17.34
C ALA A 18 -1.52 -1.00 -17.15
N GLN A 19 -2.31 -1.91 -16.56
CA GLN A 19 -3.61 -1.56 -16.03
C GLN A 19 -3.33 -0.44 -15.03
N THR A 20 -3.74 0.79 -15.36
CA THR A 20 -3.94 1.83 -14.36
C THR A 20 -4.94 1.26 -13.38
N GLN A 21 -4.41 0.72 -12.29
CA GLN A 21 -5.16 0.12 -11.21
C GLN A 21 -6.04 1.22 -10.62
N VAL A 22 -7.34 1.18 -10.95
CA VAL A 22 -8.31 2.14 -10.43
C VAL A 22 -8.49 1.80 -8.95
N CYS A 23 -8.10 2.73 -8.08
CA CYS A 23 -8.34 2.60 -6.65
C CYS A 23 -9.75 3.10 -6.33
N GLU A 24 -10.53 2.28 -5.66
CA GLU A 24 -11.89 2.62 -5.23
C GLU A 24 -11.90 2.96 -3.73
N PRO A 25 -12.73 3.93 -3.29
CA PRO A 25 -12.92 4.20 -1.87
C PRO A 25 -13.45 2.96 -1.14
N MET A 26 -12.88 2.65 0.02
CA MET A 26 -13.39 1.55 0.85
C MET A 26 -14.69 1.95 1.56
N THR A 27 -15.58 0.98 1.74
CA THR A 27 -16.70 1.14 2.68
C THR A 27 -16.19 1.17 4.11
N LYS A 28 -16.97 1.77 5.02
CA LYS A 28 -16.64 1.79 6.46
C LYS A 28 -16.40 0.38 7.02
N ALA A 29 -17.23 -0.59 6.64
CA ALA A 29 -17.11 -1.97 7.12
C ALA A 29 -15.80 -2.63 6.67
N GLN A 30 -15.40 -2.43 5.40
CA GLN A 30 -14.13 -2.93 4.90
C GLN A 30 -12.94 -2.27 5.61
N ALA A 31 -13.01 -0.96 5.84
CA ALA A 31 -11.97 -0.24 6.56
C ALA A 31 -11.85 -0.71 8.03
N ASP A 32 -12.97 -0.86 8.73
CA ASP A 32 -13.01 -1.33 10.12
C ASP A 32 -12.43 -2.74 10.28
N ALA A 33 -12.60 -3.62 9.27
CA ALA A 33 -12.06 -4.97 9.30
C ALA A 33 -10.52 -5.03 9.29
N VAL A 34 -9.86 -4.04 8.68
CA VAL A 34 -8.40 -4.04 8.48
C VAL A 34 -7.67 -3.06 9.39
N LEU A 35 -8.33 -1.97 9.77
CA LEU A 35 -7.75 -0.88 10.56
C LEU A 35 -7.09 -1.33 11.86
N PRO A 36 -7.65 -2.26 12.68
CA PRO A 36 -6.99 -2.70 13.91
C PRO A 36 -5.57 -3.20 13.68
N ARG A 37 -5.38 -4.01 12.63
CA ARG A 37 -4.06 -4.56 12.27
C ARG A 37 -3.10 -3.49 11.77
N LEU A 38 -3.60 -2.53 10.97
CA LEU A 38 -2.78 -1.43 10.47
C LEU A 38 -2.33 -0.49 11.61
N LYS A 39 -3.24 -0.18 12.53
CA LYS A 39 -2.95 0.61 13.73
C LYS A 39 -1.89 -0.05 14.59
N GLU A 40 -2.03 -1.36 14.86
CA GLU A 40 -1.05 -2.11 15.63
C GLU A 40 0.34 -2.11 14.97
N ALA A 41 0.40 -2.33 13.64
CA ALA A 41 1.65 -2.26 12.90
C ALA A 41 2.29 -0.87 12.96
N PHE A 42 1.49 0.19 12.82
CA PHE A 42 1.95 1.57 12.91
C PHE A 42 2.49 1.92 14.30
N THR A 43 1.75 1.59 15.37
CA THR A 43 2.16 1.83 16.75
C THR A 43 3.49 1.13 17.07
N ARG A 44 3.69 -0.10 16.58
CA ARG A 44 4.97 -0.81 16.74
C ARG A 44 6.13 -0.14 16.00
N ALA A 45 5.88 0.41 14.81
CA ALA A 45 6.92 1.02 13.98
C ALA A 45 7.35 2.41 14.48
N HIS A 46 6.39 3.26 14.87
CA HIS A 46 6.65 4.67 15.18
C HIS A 46 6.53 5.04 16.65
N ARG A 47 6.02 4.15 17.51
CA ARG A 47 5.79 4.41 18.96
C ARG A 47 4.93 5.65 19.24
N LEU A 48 4.04 6.01 18.31
CA LEU A 48 3.09 7.11 18.46
C LEU A 48 1.76 6.59 19.01
N SER A 49 1.08 7.41 19.81
CA SER A 49 -0.30 7.12 20.22
C SER A 49 -1.24 7.24 19.03
N MET A 50 -2.19 6.31 18.88
CA MET A 50 -3.19 6.42 17.81
C MET A 50 -4.17 7.58 18.03
N ASP A 51 -4.27 8.11 19.25
CA ASP A 51 -5.14 9.25 19.56
C ASP A 51 -4.65 10.56 18.92
N THR A 52 -3.36 10.63 18.60
CA THR A 52 -2.72 11.77 17.94
C THR A 52 -2.67 11.61 16.42
N ILE A 53 -3.30 10.57 15.86
CA ILE A 53 -3.27 10.26 14.43
C ILE A 53 -4.69 10.35 13.84
N ALA A 54 -4.83 11.11 12.76
CA ALA A 54 -6.00 11.08 11.87
C ALA A 54 -5.78 10.05 10.75
N ILE A 55 -6.80 9.24 10.46
CA ILE A 55 -6.73 8.14 9.49
C ILE A 55 -7.75 8.38 8.38
N SER A 56 -7.32 8.25 7.12
CA SER A 56 -8.22 8.31 5.96
C SER A 56 -9.20 7.12 5.93
N PRO A 57 -10.32 7.19 5.20
CA PRO A 57 -11.23 6.07 4.98
C PRO A 57 -10.61 4.82 4.33
N GLY A 58 -9.47 4.99 3.64
CA GLY A 58 -8.80 3.92 2.92
C GLY A 58 -9.29 3.77 1.49
N THR A 59 -8.46 3.14 0.67
CA THR A 59 -8.73 2.84 -0.74
C THR A 59 -8.36 1.39 -1.03
N ASP A 60 -9.18 0.75 -1.84
CA ASP A 60 -8.93 -0.58 -2.37
C ASP A 60 -8.44 -0.45 -3.81
N CYS A 61 -7.21 -0.89 -4.06
CA CYS A 61 -6.62 -0.88 -5.38
C CYS A 61 -6.51 -2.32 -5.93
N GLY A 62 -7.43 -3.23 -5.67
CA GLY A 62 -7.33 -4.60 -6.17
C GLY A 62 -6.41 -5.46 -5.31
N ASP A 63 -5.10 -5.49 -5.60
CA ASP A 63 -4.12 -6.35 -4.89
C ASP A 63 -3.63 -5.77 -3.56
N GLU A 64 -3.78 -4.46 -3.39
CA GLU A 64 -3.39 -3.74 -2.19
C GLU A 64 -4.51 -2.81 -1.71
N ILE A 65 -4.56 -2.62 -0.40
CA ILE A 65 -5.32 -1.54 0.22
C ILE A 65 -4.36 -0.48 0.72
N SER A 66 -4.78 0.78 0.68
CA SER A 66 -3.95 1.93 1.04
C SER A 66 -4.71 2.89 1.96
N PHE A 67 -4.05 3.30 3.05
CA PHE A 67 -4.53 4.28 4.01
C PHE A 67 -3.52 5.40 4.16
N VAL A 68 -3.99 6.61 4.48
CA VAL A 68 -3.15 7.72 4.88
C VAL A 68 -3.36 7.98 6.37
N PHE A 69 -2.27 7.89 7.13
CA PHE A 69 -2.21 8.26 8.53
C PHE A 69 -1.53 9.63 8.60
N LYS A 70 -2.07 10.57 9.38
CA LYS A 70 -1.49 11.90 9.55
C LYS A 70 -1.47 12.25 11.02
N ALA A 71 -0.38 12.82 11.50
CA ALA A 71 -0.38 13.44 12.81
C ALA A 71 -1.43 14.57 12.86
N LYS A 72 -2.19 14.63 13.95
CA LYS A 72 -3.12 15.72 14.20
C LYS A 72 -2.34 17.00 14.57
N PRO A 73 -2.89 18.20 14.31
CA PRO A 73 -2.19 19.47 14.58
C PRO A 73 -1.74 19.63 16.04
N GLU A 74 -2.49 19.10 17.00
CA GLU A 74 -2.16 19.14 18.43
C GLU A 74 -0.96 18.27 18.82
N ALA A 75 -0.53 17.35 17.95
CA ALA A 75 0.72 16.61 18.11
C ALA A 75 1.89 17.53 17.70
N ALA A 76 2.15 18.55 18.52
CA ALA A 76 3.27 19.46 18.33
C ALA A 76 4.56 18.65 18.09
N ASN A 77 5.23 18.92 16.97
CA ASN A 77 6.49 18.31 16.47
C ASN A 77 6.38 17.19 15.42
N PHE A 78 5.19 16.72 15.04
CA PHE A 78 5.05 15.74 13.97
C PHE A 78 4.26 16.33 12.80
N GLY A 79 4.95 16.94 11.84
CA GLY A 79 4.37 17.31 10.53
C GLY A 79 4.14 16.09 9.62
N SER A 80 4.25 14.88 10.17
CA SER A 80 4.44 13.67 9.40
C SER A 80 3.13 13.09 8.88
N ARG A 81 3.16 12.72 7.61
CA ARG A 81 2.13 11.97 6.90
C ARG A 81 2.72 10.58 6.60
N TRP A 82 1.91 9.54 6.67
CA TRP A 82 2.31 8.18 6.31
C TRP A 82 1.31 7.56 5.36
N ILE A 83 1.81 6.82 4.38
CA ILE A 83 1.02 5.98 3.49
C ILE A 83 1.21 4.54 3.97
N ILE A 84 0.13 3.95 4.48
CA ILE A 84 0.09 2.58 4.97
C ILE A 84 -0.52 1.73 3.87
N LYS A 85 0.25 0.79 3.31
CA LYS A 85 -0.22 -0.16 2.31
C LYS A 85 -0.28 -1.56 2.90
N MET A 86 -1.30 -2.33 2.53
CA MET A 86 -1.37 -3.75 2.87
C MET A 86 -1.69 -4.57 1.62
N LYS A 87 -0.80 -5.52 1.29
CA LYS A 87 -1.05 -6.50 0.22
C LYS A 87 -2.08 -7.51 0.68
N LYS A 88 -3.14 -7.75 -0.10
CA LYS A 88 -4.21 -8.69 0.28
C LYS A 88 -3.76 -10.15 0.25
N GLY A 89 -2.96 -10.54 -0.73
CA GLY A 89 -2.57 -11.95 -0.93
C GLY A 89 -1.71 -12.55 0.19
N ASN A 90 -0.92 -11.73 0.91
CA ASN A 90 -0.06 -12.21 2.00
C ASN A 90 -0.14 -11.35 3.27
N HIS A 91 -1.03 -10.35 3.29
CA HIS A 91 -1.22 -9.42 4.39
C HIS A 91 0.05 -8.68 4.84
N LYS A 92 1.05 -8.55 3.96
CA LYS A 92 2.26 -7.75 4.25
C LYS A 92 1.86 -6.27 4.33
N ILE A 93 2.28 -5.62 5.42
CA ILE A 93 2.07 -4.19 5.64
C ILE A 93 3.36 -3.46 5.30
N ASP A 94 3.23 -2.38 4.55
CA ASP A 94 4.29 -1.43 4.22
C ASP A 94 3.89 -0.05 4.73
N ILE A 95 4.83 0.64 5.37
CA ILE A 95 4.60 1.94 6.00
C ILE A 95 5.63 2.90 5.40
N GLN A 96 5.14 3.84 4.59
CA GLN A 96 5.97 4.81 3.91
C GLN A 96 5.74 6.18 4.53
N GLU A 97 6.81 6.86 4.92
CA GLU A 97 6.74 8.27 5.33
C GLU A 97 6.52 9.13 4.07
N GLY A 98 5.45 9.90 4.09
CA GLY A 98 5.13 10.93 3.10
C GLY A 98 5.61 12.27 3.63
N VAL A 99 6.53 12.89 2.89
CA VAL A 99 7.00 14.26 3.12
C VAL A 99 5.84 15.25 3.00
#